data_AF-A0A8B8ZQV4-F1
#
_entry.id   AF-A0A8B8ZQV4-F1
#
_cell.length_a   1.000
_cell.length_b   1.000
_cell.length_c   1.000
_cell.angle_alpha   90.00
_cell.angle_beta   90.00
_cell.angle_gamma   90.00
#
_symmetry.space_group_name_H-M   'P 1'
#
loop_
_entity.id
_entity.type
_entity.pdbx_description
1 polymer ?
#
loop_
_entity_poly.entity_id
_entity_poly.type
_entity_poly.pdbx_seq_one_letter_code
_entity_poly.pdbx_strand_id
1 'polypeptide(L)'
;MQYLHAALTETLRIYPAVPEDPKICFSDDTLPGGFDVKKGDMVCFLPYSMGRMKVLLGVDAEVFRPERWLDENGVSDLRNPSSSLPFRLAQA
;
A
#
# COMPACT_ATOMS: atom_id res chain seq x y z
N MET A 1 -4.85 19.16 -11.70
CA MET A 1 -5.06 19.07 -10.23
C MET A 1 -4.13 18.02 -9.62
N GLN A 2 -2.80 18.19 -9.73
CA GLN A 2 -1.83 17.17 -9.30
C GLN A 2 -1.71 17.11 -7.77
N TYR A 3 -1.62 18.27 -7.11
CA TYR A 3 -1.50 18.33 -5.66
C TYR A 3 -2.75 17.78 -4.93
N LEU A 4 -3.95 18.05 -5.44
CA LEU A 4 -5.19 17.47 -4.88
C LEU A 4 -5.15 15.94 -4.94
N HIS A 5 -4.74 15.38 -6.07
CA HIS A 5 -4.60 13.93 -6.22
C HIS A 5 -3.56 13.39 -5.23
N ALA A 6 -2.39 14.03 -5.11
CA ALA A 6 -1.36 13.65 -4.15
C ALA A 6 -1.84 13.70 -2.69
N ALA A 7 -2.61 14.73 -2.32
CA ALA A 7 -3.17 14.87 -0.97
C ALA A 7 -4.21 13.77 -0.66
N LEU A 8 -5.03 13.41 -1.64
CA LEU A 8 -5.98 12.29 -1.50
C LEU A 8 -5.27 10.94 -1.37
N THR A 9 -4.25 10.70 -2.21
CA THR A 9 -3.41 9.49 -2.13
C THR A 9 -2.73 9.38 -0.76
N GLU A 10 -2.18 10.49 -0.25
CA GLU A 10 -1.53 10.51 1.06
C GLU A 10 -2.53 10.28 2.21
N THR A 11 -3.74 10.83 2.07
CA THR A 11 -4.83 10.59 3.03
C THR A 11 -5.18 9.10 3.07
N LEU A 12 -5.35 8.45 1.92
CA LEU A 12 -5.69 7.03 1.84
C LEU A 12 -4.56 6.10 2.27
N ARG A 13 -3.30 6.53 2.16
CA ARG A 13 -2.16 5.79 2.72
C ARG A 13 -2.22 5.75 4.24
N ILE A 14 -2.46 6.89 4.89
CA ILE A 14 -2.50 7.00 6.36
C ILE A 14 -3.83 6.44 6.89
N TYR A 15 -4.93 6.74 6.22
CA TYR A 15 -6.29 6.39 6.58
C TYR A 15 -6.96 5.62 5.44
N PRO A 16 -6.55 4.37 5.21
CA PRO A 16 -7.15 3.54 4.17
C PRO A 16 -8.62 3.27 4.51
N ALA A 17 -9.46 3.19 3.48
CA ALA A 17 -10.87 2.83 3.63
C ALA A 17 -11.06 1.41 4.19
N VAL A 18 -10.15 0.50 3.81
CA VAL A 18 -10.08 -0.87 4.32
C VAL A 18 -8.71 -1.02 4.99
N PRO A 19 -8.63 -1.06 6.33
CA PRO A 19 -7.35 -1.15 7.02
C PRO A 19 -6.71 -2.54 6.97
N GLU A 20 -7.54 -3.58 6.82
CA GLU A 20 -7.17 -4.99 6.79
C GLU A 20 -8.05 -5.73 5.77
N ASP A 21 -7.44 -6.57 4.93
CA ASP A 21 -8.10 -7.38 3.91
C ASP A 21 -7.69 -8.85 4.07
N PRO A 22 -8.45 -9.65 4.85
CA PRO A 22 -8.19 -11.07 5.04
C PRO A 22 -8.69 -11.91 3.85
N LYS A 23 -7.85 -12.84 3.40
CA LYS A 23 -8.16 -13.87 2.39
C LYS A 23 -7.97 -15.26 3.00
N ILE A 24 -8.70 -16.24 2.49
CA ILE A 24 -8.56 -17.65 2.86
C ILE A 24 -7.93 -18.41 1.70
N CYS A 25 -6.88 -19.18 1.98
CA CYS A 25 -6.16 -19.97 1.00
C CYS A 25 -7.06 -21.08 0.42
N PHE A 26 -7.32 -21.01 -0.88
CA PHE A 26 -8.12 -22.01 -1.59
C PHE A 26 -7.42 -23.37 -1.73
N SER A 27 -6.09 -23.33 -1.87
CA SER A 27 -5.19 -24.48 -1.94
C SER A 27 -3.88 -24.17 -1.24
N ASP A 28 -3.08 -25.20 -1.01
CA ASP A 28 -1.68 -25.03 -0.60
C ASP A 28 -0.92 -24.19 -1.63
N ASP A 29 -0.07 -23.28 -1.16
CA ASP A 29 0.76 -22.39 -1.99
C ASP A 29 2.01 -21.93 -1.24
N THR A 30 2.96 -21.31 -1.95
CA THR A 30 4.15 -20.69 -1.38
C THR A 30 4.20 -19.22 -1.76
N LEU A 31 4.12 -18.33 -0.77
CA LEU A 31 4.14 -16.89 -0.98
C LEU A 31 5.51 -16.42 -1.53
N PRO A 32 5.61 -15.24 -2.18
CA PRO A 32 6.86 -14.73 -2.76
C PRO A 32 8.06 -14.58 -1.81
N GLY A 33 7.84 -14.68 -0.49
CA GLY A 33 8.89 -14.71 0.54
C GLY A 33 9.37 -16.11 0.93
N GLY A 34 8.89 -17.17 0.26
CA GLY A 34 9.18 -18.56 0.62
C GLY A 34 8.35 -19.08 1.80
N PHE A 35 7.24 -18.40 2.14
CA PHE A 35 6.35 -18.83 3.21
C PHE A 35 5.28 -19.77 2.66
N ASP A 36 5.28 -21.01 3.13
CA ASP A 36 4.26 -21.98 2.76
C ASP A 36 2.96 -21.71 3.52
N VAL A 37 1.85 -21.74 2.78
CA VAL A 37 0.48 -21.63 3.30
C VAL A 37 -0.31 -22.86 2.89
N LYS A 38 -1.24 -23.28 3.75
CA LYS A 38 -2.09 -24.45 3.54
C LYS A 38 -3.50 -24.05 3.17
N LYS A 39 -4.21 -24.93 2.47
CA LYS A 39 -5.64 -24.77 2.24
C LYS A 39 -6.37 -24.50 3.56
N GLY A 40 -7.12 -23.40 3.60
CA GLY A 40 -7.87 -22.96 4.78
C GLY A 40 -7.13 -21.97 5.68
N ASP A 41 -5.83 -21.76 5.47
CA ASP A 41 -5.09 -20.71 6.19
C ASP A 41 -5.62 -19.33 5.83
N MET A 42 -5.55 -18.40 6.79
CA MET A 42 -5.91 -17.00 6.59
C MET A 42 -4.65 -16.16 6.38
N VAL A 43 -4.61 -15.43 5.27
CA VAL A 43 -3.56 -14.47 4.95
C VAL A 43 -4.19 -13.08 4.89
N CYS A 44 -3.64 -12.12 5.61
CA CYS A 44 -4.19 -10.77 5.68
C CYS A 44 -3.26 -9.75 5.06
N PHE A 45 -3.78 -8.97 4.11
CA PHE A 45 -3.11 -7.76 3.65
C PHE A 45 -3.46 -6.62 4.60
N LEU A 46 -2.44 -5.93 5.13
CA LEU A 46 -2.60 -4.91 6.19
C LEU A 46 -2.18 -3.52 5.69
N PRO A 47 -2.96 -2.86 4.79
CA PRO A 47 -2.62 -1.56 4.25
C PRO A 47 -2.34 -0.50 5.33
N TYR A 48 -3.10 -0.52 6.43
CA TYR A 48 -2.91 0.44 7.52
C TYR A 48 -1.51 0.36 8.15
N SER A 49 -1.05 -0.86 8.41
CA SER A 49 0.27 -1.12 9.00
C SER A 49 1.38 -0.89 7.99
N MET A 50 1.23 -1.42 6.77
CA MET A 50 2.22 -1.29 5.69
C MET A 50 2.44 0.17 5.29
N GLY A 51 1.37 0.98 5.29
CA GLY A 51 1.43 2.41 5.04
C GLY A 51 2.25 3.20 6.08
N ARG A 52 2.68 2.60 7.20
CA ARG A 52 3.51 3.22 8.24
C ARG A 52 4.86 2.54 8.42
N MET A 53 5.15 1.48 7.66
CA MET A 53 6.42 0.77 7.78
C MET A 53 7.56 1.61 7.21
N LYS A 54 8.50 1.99 8.07
CA LYS A 54 9.70 2.75 7.68
C LYS A 54 10.55 2.04 6.62
N VAL A 55 10.52 0.71 6.61
CA VAL A 55 11.18 -0.13 5.59
C VAL A 55 10.63 0.12 4.18
N LEU A 56 9.34 0.45 4.07
CA LEU A 56 8.66 0.68 2.79
C LEU A 56 8.64 2.15 2.37
N LEU A 57 8.53 3.08 3.33
CA LEU A 57 8.26 4.51 3.05
C LEU A 57 9.30 5.48 3.56
N GLY A 58 10.36 4.98 4.20
CA GLY A 58 11.42 5.78 4.79
C GLY A 58 11.09 6.27 6.20
N VAL A 59 11.98 7.11 6.74
CA VAL A 59 11.90 7.57 8.13
C VAL A 59 10.68 8.46 8.42
N ASP A 60 10.12 9.07 7.39
CA ASP A 60 8.96 9.97 7.44
C ASP A 60 7.63 9.26 7.13
N ALA A 61 7.58 7.92 7.25
CA ALA A 61 6.38 7.12 6.95
C ALA A 61 5.13 7.54 7.75
N GLU A 62 5.29 8.10 8.95
CA GLU A 62 4.17 8.56 9.78
C GLU A 62 3.76 10.02 9.51
N VAL A 63 4.55 10.75 8.71
CA VAL A 63 4.30 12.16 8.40
C VAL A 63 3.34 12.24 7.20
N PHE A 64 2.32 13.09 7.30
CA PHE A 64 1.49 13.45 6.16
C PHE A 64 2.27 14.39 5.23
N ARG A 65 2.70 13.89 4.07
CA ARG A 65 3.52 14.62 3.10
C ARG A 65 3.08 14.31 1.66
N PRO A 66 2.06 14.99 1.12
CA PRO A 66 1.59 14.79 -0.26
C PRO A 66 2.69 14.88 -1.32
N GLU A 67 3.73 15.68 -1.07
CA GLU A 67 4.87 15.89 -1.96
C GLU A 67 5.62 14.59 -2.27
N ARG A 68 5.50 13.54 -1.46
CA ARG A 68 6.14 12.24 -1.74
C ARG A 68 5.63 11.58 -3.03
N TRP A 69 4.45 11.98 -3.49
CA TRP A 69 3.82 11.43 -4.69
C TRP A 69 4.06 12.28 -5.94
N LEU A 70 4.80 13.37 -5.80
CA LEU A 70 5.09 14.33 -6.85
C LEU A 70 6.57 14.23 -7.24
N ASP A 71 6.86 14.35 -8.54
CA ASP A 71 8.22 14.51 -9.03
C ASP A 71 8.72 15.96 -8.87
N GLU A 72 9.96 16.24 -9.32
CA GLU A 72 10.56 17.58 -9.27
C GLU A 72 9.77 18.64 -10.04
N ASN A 73 8.94 18.22 -11.01
CA ASN A 73 8.08 19.09 -11.80
C ASN A 73 6.66 19.22 -11.23
N GLY A 74 6.39 18.62 -10.06
CA GLY A 74 5.07 18.61 -9.44
C GLY A 74 4.06 17.71 -10.16
N VAL A 75 4.53 16.76 -10.97
CA VAL A 75 3.70 15.78 -11.68
C VAL A 75 3.59 14.51 -10.85
N SER A 76 2.38 13.98 -10.73
CA SER A 76 2.13 12.73 -10.03
C SER A 76 2.87 11.57 -10.72
N ASP A 77 3.87 10.97 -10.07
CA ASP A 77 4.58 9.83 -10.63
C ASP A 77 3.84 8.51 -10.33
N LEU A 78 2.79 8.25 -11.12
CA LEU A 78 1.97 7.03 -11.04
C LEU A 78 2.72 5.76 -11.49
N ARG A 79 3.94 5.91 -12.04
CA ARG A 79 4.74 4.78 -12.54
C ARG A 79 5.51 4.09 -11.42
N ASN A 80 5.68 4.75 -10.28
CA ASN A 80 6.28 4.12 -9.10
C ASN A 80 5.28 3.10 -8.51
N PRO A 81 5.64 1.82 -8.36
CA PRO A 81 4.79 0.82 -7.72
C PRO A 81 4.23 1.31 -6.37
N SER A 82 5.04 2.04 -5.59
CA SER A 82 4.68 2.58 -4.29
C SER A 82 3.60 3.66 -4.33
N SER A 83 3.47 4.43 -5.42
CA SER A 83 2.44 5.47 -5.56
C SER A 83 1.07 4.91 -5.95
N SER A 84 1.02 3.67 -6.43
CA SER A 84 -0.20 2.95 -6.79
C SER A 84 -0.72 2.01 -5.69
N LEU A 85 0.06 1.74 -4.65
CA LEU A 85 -0.29 0.86 -3.53
C LEU A 85 -1.69 1.10 -2.92
N PRO A 86 -2.14 2.35 -2.65
CA PRO A 86 -3.46 2.54 -2.05
C PRO A 86 -4.63 2.17 -2.96
N PHE A 87 -4.43 2.11 -4.29
CA PHE A 87 -5.51 1.84 -5.25
C PHE A 87 -5.41 0.47 -5.93
N ARG A 88 -4.21 -0.09 -6.07
CA ARG A 88 -3.98 -1.26 -6.93
C ARG A 88 -4.13 -2.60 -6.21
N LEU A 89 -4.06 -2.61 -4.87
CA LEU A 89 -4.10 -3.86 -4.10
C LEU A 89 -5.50 -4.20 -3.55
N ALA A 90 -6.47 -3.30 -3.65
CA ALA A 90 -7.87 -3.58 -3.32
C ALA A 90 -8.60 -4.45 -4.37
N GLN A 91 -7.93 -4.82 -5.46
CA GLN A 91 -8.48 -5.60 -6.58
C GLN A 91 -7.81 -6.97 -6.77
N ALA A 92 -6.90 -7.36 -5.87
CA ALA A 92 -6.24 -8.67 -5.89
C ALA A 92 -6.87 -9.66 -4.90
#